data_AF-A0AAE0ZEG0-F1
#
_entry.id   AF-A0AAE0ZEG0-F1
#
_cell.length_a   1.000
_cell.length_b   1.000
_cell.length_c   1.000
_cell.angle_alpha   90.00
_cell.angle_beta   90.00
_cell.angle_gamma   90.00
#
_symmetry.space_group_name_H-M   'P 1'
#
loop_
_entity.id
_entity.type
_entity.pdbx_description
1 polymer ?
#
loop_
_entity_poly.entity_id
_entity_poly.type
_entity_poly.pdbx_seq_one_letter_code
_entity_poly.pdbx_strand_id
1 'polypeptide(L)'
;MYNPGREVCIDQAMVPLKGRSPFKVYMKDKPTKWGFKLYELCESKSGYVFNLEMYCAYKRISNKPVDVTMRLIEPVLDEGYRLYCDNYYCCPELWNRIQGHNTLLVGT
;
A
#
# COMPACT_ATOMS: atom_id res chain seq x y z
N MET A 1 -11.27 -10.32 15.26
CA MET A 1 -11.07 -9.39 14.13
C MET A 1 -10.41 -8.14 14.71
N TYR A 2 -9.30 -7.68 14.12
CA TYR A 2 -8.59 -6.48 14.59
C TYR A 2 -9.19 -5.24 13.94
N ASN A 3 -9.40 -4.17 14.70
CA ASN A 3 -9.81 -2.88 14.15
C ASN A 3 -8.68 -1.87 14.37
N PRO A 4 -8.03 -1.37 13.30
CA PRO A 4 -6.94 -0.43 13.44
C PRO A 4 -7.44 0.91 13.96
N GLY A 5 -6.58 1.60 14.71
CA GLY A 5 -6.71 3.01 15.02
C GLY A 5 -6.78 3.85 13.76
N ARG A 6 -7.19 5.12 13.89
CA ARG A 6 -7.50 5.98 12.75
C ARG A 6 -6.28 6.34 11.91
N GLU A 7 -5.08 6.21 12.44
CA GLU A 7 -3.81 6.46 11.76
C GLU A 7 -3.30 5.19 11.07
N VAL A 8 -3.34 5.20 9.73
CA VAL A 8 -2.87 4.09 8.89
C VAL A 8 -1.88 4.60 7.86
N CYS A 9 -0.89 3.79 7.49
CA CYS A 9 0.12 4.12 6.50
C CYS A 9 0.19 3.08 5.39
N ILE A 10 0.50 3.52 4.18
CA ILE A 10 0.78 2.65 3.04
C ILE A 10 2.29 2.61 2.74
N ASP A 11 2.85 1.42 2.59
CA ASP A 11 4.26 1.22 2.25
C ASP A 11 4.45 -0.07 1.41
N GLN A 12 5.69 -0.37 1.06
CA GLN A 12 6.13 -1.51 0.29
C GLN A 12 7.05 -2.40 1.14
N ALA A 13 6.70 -3.68 1.22
CA ALA A 13 7.53 -4.71 1.84
C ALA A 13 8.09 -5.68 0.78
N MET A 14 9.19 -6.34 1.16
CA MET A 14 9.86 -7.36 0.34
C MET A 14 9.93 -8.67 1.09
N VAL A 15 9.26 -9.71 0.57
CA VAL A 15 9.37 -11.07 1.07
C VAL A 15 10.49 -11.79 0.32
N PRO A 16 11.58 -12.23 0.98
CA PRO A 16 12.74 -12.80 0.32
C PRO A 16 12.38 -14.09 -0.44
N LEU A 17 12.87 -14.21 -1.68
CA LEU A 17 12.72 -15.42 -2.48
C LEU A 17 14.03 -15.80 -3.16
N LYS A 18 14.56 -16.98 -2.80
CA LYS A 18 15.74 -17.55 -3.45
C LYS A 18 15.42 -18.27 -4.76
N GLY A 19 14.20 -18.79 -4.90
CA GLY A 19 13.76 -19.58 -6.06
C GLY A 19 13.50 -18.78 -7.33
N ARG A 20 13.10 -19.50 -8.39
CA ARG A 20 12.56 -18.92 -9.62
C ARG A 20 11.05 -18.75 -9.46
N SER A 21 10.56 -17.55 -9.69
CA SER A 21 9.13 -17.27 -9.78
C SER A 21 8.93 -16.15 -10.79
N PRO A 22 7.89 -16.22 -11.64
CA PRO A 22 7.55 -15.12 -12.54
C PRO A 22 7.15 -13.85 -11.79
N PHE A 23 6.72 -13.94 -10.53
CA PHE A 23 6.32 -12.79 -9.71
C PHE A 23 7.47 -12.21 -8.87
N LYS A 24 8.69 -12.73 -9.03
CA LYS A 24 9.87 -12.22 -8.33
C LYS A 24 10.26 -10.86 -8.90
N VAL A 25 10.41 -9.87 -8.03
CA VAL A 25 10.79 -8.50 -8.36
C VAL A 25 12.19 -8.22 -7.79
N TYR A 26 12.93 -7.36 -8.49
CA TYR A 26 14.15 -6.75 -8.00
C TYR A 26 13.89 -5.32 -7.51
N MET A 27 14.27 -5.00 -6.29
CA MET A 27 14.23 -3.64 -5.73
C MET A 27 15.61 -3.25 -5.23
N LYS A 28 16.28 -2.33 -5.93
CA LYS A 28 17.68 -1.97 -5.69
C LYS A 28 17.93 -1.42 -4.28
N ASP A 29 16.99 -0.60 -3.80
CA ASP A 29 17.16 0.21 -2.58
C ASP A 29 16.65 -0.48 -1.30
N LYS A 30 16.08 -1.69 -1.41
CA LYS A 30 15.64 -2.48 -0.24
C LYS A 30 16.76 -3.45 0.19
N PRO A 31 16.89 -3.74 1.51
CA PRO A 31 17.87 -4.73 2.00
C PRO A 31 17.67 -6.11 1.35
N THR A 32 16.42 -6.57 1.28
CA THR A 32 16.01 -7.74 0.51
C THR A 32 15.75 -7.32 -0.94
N LYS A 33 16.78 -7.46 -1.79
CA LYS A 33 16.70 -7.00 -3.18
C LYS A 33 15.85 -7.88 -4.09
N TRP A 34 15.80 -9.19 -3.83
CA TRP A 34 15.08 -10.16 -4.66
C TRP A 34 13.99 -10.85 -3.84
N GLY A 35 12.74 -10.74 -4.30
CA GLY A 35 11.61 -11.24 -3.53
C GLY A 35 10.25 -10.98 -4.16
N PHE A 36 9.19 -11.24 -3.40
CA PHE A 36 7.86 -10.73 -3.72
C PHE A 36 7.71 -9.33 -3.16
N LYS A 37 7.27 -8.40 -4.01
CA LYS A 37 6.89 -7.06 -3.58
C LYS A 37 5.44 -7.09 -3.07
N LEU A 38 5.23 -6.63 -1.86
CA LEU A 38 3.91 -6.42 -1.26
C LEU A 38 3.65 -4.92 -1.12
N TYR A 39 2.41 -4.52 -1.34
CA TYR A 39 1.86 -3.25 -0.93
C TYR A 39 1.07 -3.49 0.36
N GLU A 40 1.34 -2.72 1.40
CA GLU A 40 0.80 -2.98 2.74
C GLU A 40 0.14 -1.71 3.29
N LEU A 41 -1.05 -1.87 3.89
CA LEU A 41 -1.72 -0.88 4.70
C LEU A 41 -1.55 -1.28 6.17
N CYS A 42 -0.80 -0.49 6.92
CA CYS A 42 -0.40 -0.78 8.29
C CYS A 42 -0.98 0.24 9.26
N GLU A 43 -1.35 -0.19 10.46
CA GLU A 43 -1.67 0.75 11.54
C GLU A 43 -0.40 1.39 12.10
N SER A 44 -0.39 2.71 12.23
CA SER A 44 0.81 3.46 12.61
C SER A 44 1.29 3.20 14.04
N LYS A 45 0.41 2.79 14.96
CA LYS A 45 0.77 2.61 16.38
C LYS A 45 1.33 1.22 16.69
N SER A 46 0.68 0.17 16.22
CA SER A 46 1.11 -1.21 16.47
C SER A 46 2.04 -1.78 15.39
N GLY A 47 2.06 -1.17 14.20
CA GLY A 47 2.71 -1.74 13.02
C GLY A 47 1.94 -2.94 12.45
N TYR A 48 0.70 -3.18 12.88
CA TYR A 48 -0.11 -4.28 12.38
C TYR A 48 -0.49 -4.06 10.91
N VAL A 49 -0.21 -5.04 10.05
CA VAL A 49 -0.63 -5.05 8.65
C VAL A 49 -2.12 -5.36 8.59
N PHE A 50 -2.92 -4.33 8.32
CA PHE A 50 -4.37 -4.45 8.27
C PHE A 50 -4.87 -4.99 6.93
N ASN A 51 -4.25 -4.55 5.83
CA ASN A 51 -4.54 -5.04 4.48
C ASN A 51 -3.26 -5.11 3.64
N LEU A 52 -3.20 -6.02 2.67
CA LEU A 52 -2.04 -6.16 1.80
C LEU A 52 -2.41 -6.67 0.41
N GLU A 53 -1.62 -6.27 -0.58
CA GLU A 53 -1.75 -6.73 -1.96
C GLU A 53 -0.38 -7.07 -2.55
N MET A 54 -0.24 -8.25 -3.13
CA MET A 54 0.98 -8.65 -3.82
C MET A 54 1.05 -8.03 -5.22
N TYR A 55 2.18 -7.38 -5.53
CA TYR A 55 2.49 -6.93 -6.88
C TYR A 55 2.47 -8.12 -7.86
N CYS A 56 1.81 -7.94 -9.00
CA CYS A 56 1.80 -8.96 -10.03
C CYS A 56 1.83 -8.35 -11.42
N ALA A 57 2.94 -8.53 -12.13
CA ALA A 57 3.16 -7.99 -13.47
C ALA A 57 2.19 -8.53 -14.53
N TYR A 58 1.62 -9.72 -14.32
CA TYR A 58 0.78 -10.42 -15.30
C TYR A 58 -0.71 -10.38 -14.97
N LYS A 59 -1.12 -9.68 -13.90
CA LYS A 59 -2.55 -9.49 -13.61
C LYS A 59 -3.16 -8.54 -14.64
N ARG A 60 -4.44 -8.75 -14.94
CA ARG A 60 -5.27 -7.79 -15.70
C ARG A 60 -5.68 -6.55 -14.88
N ILE A 61 -5.10 -6.38 -13.69
CA ILE A 61 -5.42 -5.33 -12.72
C ILE A 61 -4.22 -4.38 -12.66
N SER A 62 -4.49 -3.08 -12.59
CA SER A 62 -3.47 -2.03 -12.53
C SER A 62 -2.62 -2.13 -11.26
N ASN A 63 -1.29 -2.08 -11.44
CA ASN A 63 -0.31 -1.93 -10.36
C ASN A 63 0.11 -0.46 -10.17
N LYS A 64 -0.61 0.51 -10.75
CA LYS A 64 -0.34 1.92 -10.48
C LYS A 64 -0.53 2.19 -8.98
N PRO A 65 0.34 3.00 -8.35
CA PRO A 65 0.27 3.27 -6.91
C PRO A 65 -1.14 3.67 -6.48
N VAL A 66 -1.76 4.62 -7.18
CA VAL A 66 -3.12 5.12 -6.91
C VAL A 66 -4.16 4.00 -6.91
N ASP A 67 -4.16 3.14 -7.93
CA ASP A 67 -5.16 2.08 -8.07
C ASP A 67 -5.00 1.02 -6.98
N VAL A 68 -3.76 0.72 -6.60
CA VAL A 68 -3.47 -0.20 -5.49
C VAL A 68 -3.88 0.42 -4.16
N THR A 69 -3.55 1.70 -3.94
CA THR A 69 -3.94 2.43 -2.73
C THR A 69 -5.45 2.40 -2.53
N MET A 70 -6.23 2.75 -3.56
CA MET A 70 -7.70 2.74 -3.48
C MET A 70 -8.27 1.36 -3.12
N ARG A 71 -7.66 0.27 -3.62
CA ARG A 71 -8.08 -1.10 -3.25
C ARG A 71 -7.69 -1.45 -1.82
N LEU A 72 -6.51 -1.05 -1.37
CA LEU A 72 -6.04 -1.34 -0.01
C LEU A 72 -6.85 -0.60 1.05
N ILE A 73 -7.23 0.65 0.78
CA ILE A 73 -7.94 1.50 1.73
C ILE A 73 -9.46 1.34 1.69
N GLU A 74 -10.02 0.58 0.73
CA GLU A 74 -11.47 0.35 0.64
C GLU A 74 -12.13 0.06 2.01
N PRO A 75 -11.57 -0.80 2.90
CA PRO A 75 -12.21 -1.10 4.17
C PRO A 75 -12.16 0.03 5.21
N VAL A 76 -11.38 1.09 4.98
CA VAL A 76 -11.22 2.25 5.88
C VAL A 76 -11.59 3.58 5.22
N LEU A 77 -11.97 3.54 3.94
CA LEU A 77 -12.43 4.70 3.18
C LEU A 77 -13.76 5.17 3.75
N ASP A 78 -13.96 6.49 3.87
CA ASP A 78 -15.13 7.12 4.50
C ASP A 78 -15.34 6.88 6.00
N GLU A 79 -14.47 6.10 6.64
CA GLU A 79 -14.62 5.75 8.05
C GLU A 79 -13.93 6.76 9.01
N GLY A 80 -13.40 7.88 8.51
CA GLY A 80 -12.74 8.92 9.32
C GLY A 80 -11.27 8.61 9.63
N TYR A 81 -10.62 7.78 8.81
CA TYR A 81 -9.20 7.45 8.92
C TYR A 81 -8.30 8.55 8.34
N ARG A 82 -7.04 8.54 8.77
CA ARG A 82 -5.94 9.35 8.26
C ARG A 82 -4.93 8.42 7.59
N LEU A 83 -4.80 8.56 6.28
CA LEU A 83 -3.87 7.81 5.46
C LEU A 83 -2.57 8.59 5.32
N TYR A 84 -1.48 8.00 5.79
CA TYR A 84 -0.13 8.49 5.60
C TYR A 84 0.53 7.75 4.44
N CYS A 85 1.14 8.47 3.52
CA CYS A 85 1.86 7.85 2.41
C CYS A 85 3.14 8.59 2.06
N ASP A 86 4.11 7.87 1.51
CA ASP A 86 5.31 8.49 0.94
C ASP A 86 5.02 9.16 -0.42
N ASN A 87 6.05 9.77 -0.99
CA ASN A 87 6.01 10.42 -2.30
C ASN A 87 5.76 9.46 -3.47
N TYR A 88 5.98 8.15 -3.31
CA TYR A 88 5.72 7.17 -4.35
C TYR A 88 4.21 6.99 -4.56
N TYR A 89 3.42 7.12 -3.50
CA TYR A 89 1.96 7.06 -3.58
C TYR A 89 1.30 8.44 -3.68
N CYS A 90 1.92 9.48 -3.11
CA CYS A 90 1.38 10.83 -3.08
C CYS A 90 1.42 11.45 -4.49
N CYS A 91 0.26 11.57 -5.13
CA CYS A 91 0.14 12.26 -6.40
C CYS A 91 -1.22 12.98 -6.52
N PRO A 92 -1.37 13.97 -7.43
CA PRO A 92 -2.62 14.70 -7.60
C PRO A 92 -3.81 13.80 -7.95
N GLU A 93 -3.58 12.69 -8.67
CA GLU A 93 -4.63 11.73 -8.99
C GLU A 93 -5.17 11.05 -7.72
N LEU A 94 -4.31 10.65 -6.78
CA LEU A 94 -4.74 10.07 -5.50
C LEU A 94 -5.51 11.10 -4.67
N TRP A 95 -5.02 12.34 -4.62
CA TRP A 95 -5.71 13.43 -3.92
C TRP A 95 -7.14 13.61 -4.45
N ASN A 96 -7.30 13.69 -5.76
CA ASN A 96 -8.62 13.82 -6.39
C ASN A 96 -9.55 12.63 -6.13
N ARG A 97 -9.01 11.41 -6.01
CA ARG A 97 -9.81 10.21 -5.69
C ARG A 97 -10.22 10.14 -4.23
N ILE A 98 -9.42 10.68 -3.31
CA ILE A 98 -9.76 10.73 -1.88
C ILE A 98 -10.62 11.96 -1.56
N GLN A 99 -10.52 13.02 -2.37
CA GLN A 99 -11.32 14.23 -2.17
C GLN A 99 -12.82 13.91 -2.19
N GLY A 100 -13.53 14.37 -1.14
CA GLY A 100 -14.95 14.12 -0.96
C GLY A 100 -15.26 12.88 -0.10
N HIS A 101 -14.26 12.04 0.17
CA HIS A 101 -14.39 10.97 1.15
C HIS A 101 -14.08 11.49 2.57
N ASN A 102 -14.67 10.84 3.57
CA ASN A 102 -14.32 11.06 4.98
C ASN A 102 -13.02 10.30 5.32
N THR A 103 -11.94 10.66 4.63
CA THR A 103 -10.59 10.13 4.82
C THR A 103 -9.58 11.24 4.53
N LEU A 104 -8.66 11.48 5.46
CA LEU A 104 -7.61 12.49 5.28
C LEU A 104 -6.39 11.84 4.62
N LEU A 105 -5.88 12.43 3.54
CA LEU A 105 -4.60 12.05 2.95
C LEU A 105 -3.48 12.97 3.45
N VAL A 106 -2.38 12.39 3.92
CA VAL A 106 -1.17 13.10 4.33
C VAL A 106 0.03 12.45 3.64
N GLY A 107 0.81 13.22 2.89
CA GLY A 107 1.99 12.72 2.21
C GLY A 107 3.00 13.81 1.91
N THR A 108 4.16 13.41 1.38
CA THR A 108 5.26 14.28 0.95
C THR A 108 5.25 14.57 -0.54
#